data_AF-A0A418B7C9-F1
#
_entry.id   AF-A0A418B7C9-F1
#
_cell.length_a   1.000
_cell.length_b   1.000
_cell.length_c   1.000
_cell.angle_alpha   90.00
_cell.angle_beta   90.00
_cell.angle_gamma   90.00
#
_symmetry.space_group_name_H-M   'P 1'
#
loop_
_entity.id
_entity.type
_entity.pdbx_description
1 polymer ?
#
loop_
_entity_poly.entity_id
_entity_poly.type
_entity_poly.pdbx_seq_one_letter_code
_entity_poly.pdbx_strand_id
1 'polypeptide(L)'
;MRLGRHCGRAKSSSFAQDMTTVALTPEFADAWFEWPSAAEDGQMIKIPAHRVVLCETSYFATMLSGRFREGSENASLSMAGMAADGMDVEVFRAALMWLYTGCRAQLDAMAFNQVVDLLVMANMLDLERLVTVCTTILSKIVASSKSLEVLTVCHDVAERCVVDETIGCRGMTDGGEW
;
A
#
# COMPACT_ATOMS: atom_id res chain seq x y z
N MET A 1 30.62 -29.45 -6.06
CA MET A 1 30.50 -28.89 -4.70
C MET A 1 29.66 -27.62 -4.78
N ARG A 2 28.49 -27.60 -4.12
CA ARG A 2 27.57 -26.45 -4.10
C ARG A 2 28.13 -25.38 -3.15
N LEU A 3 28.42 -24.19 -3.66
CA LEU A 3 28.58 -23.01 -2.80
C LEU A 3 27.18 -22.46 -2.54
N GLY A 4 26.69 -22.73 -1.32
CA GLY A 4 25.47 -22.14 -0.81
C GLY A 4 25.61 -20.63 -0.76
N ARG A 5 24.80 -19.92 -1.55
CA ARG A 5 24.58 -18.49 -1.35
C ARG A 5 23.82 -18.33 -0.04
N HIS A 6 24.54 -17.95 1.01
CA HIS A 6 23.93 -17.41 2.22
C HIS A 6 23.21 -16.12 1.82
N CYS A 7 21.88 -16.20 1.68
CA CYS A 7 21.04 -15.02 1.63
C CYS A 7 21.07 -14.40 3.03
N GLY A 8 22.05 -13.53 3.26
CA GLY A 8 22.07 -12.69 4.46
C GLY A 8 20.80 -11.85 4.46
N ARG A 9 19.99 -11.99 5.51
CA ARG A 9 18.85 -11.11 5.78
C ARG A 9 19.35 -9.67 5.71
N ALA A 10 18.98 -8.96 4.65
CA ALA A 10 19.42 -7.59 4.45
C ALA A 10 18.99 -6.77 5.68
N LYS A 11 19.97 -6.23 6.41
CA LYS A 11 19.70 -5.24 7.45
C LYS A 11 19.06 -4.05 6.75
N SER A 12 17.96 -3.52 7.29
CA SER A 12 17.39 -2.26 6.80
C SER A 12 18.48 -1.19 6.77
N SER A 13 18.47 -0.33 5.75
CA SER A 13 19.41 0.78 5.67
C SER A 13 19.24 1.69 6.88
N SER A 14 20.30 2.41 7.28
CA SER A 14 20.19 3.43 8.34
C SER A 14 19.11 4.45 8.01
N PHE A 15 19.01 4.87 6.74
CA PHE A 15 17.95 5.75 6.26
C PHE A 15 16.54 5.19 6.53
N ALA A 16 16.28 3.92 6.23
CA ALA A 16 14.96 3.33 6.49
C ALA A 16 14.64 3.26 7.99
N GLN A 17 15.66 3.06 8.84
CA GLN A 17 15.51 3.09 10.29
C GLN A 17 15.19 4.51 10.78
N ASP A 18 15.90 5.51 10.26
CA ASP A 18 15.66 6.92 10.56
C ASP A 18 14.24 7.33 10.13
N MET A 19 13.83 6.96 8.91
CA MET A 19 12.46 7.25 8.42
C MET A 19 11.38 6.55 9.23
N THR A 20 11.66 5.43 9.89
CA THR A 20 10.70 4.79 10.82
C THR A 20 10.37 5.69 12.00
N THR A 21 11.32 6.53 12.44
CA THR A 21 11.10 7.45 13.57
C THR A 21 10.21 8.64 13.21
N VAL A 22 10.15 8.99 11.92
CA VAL A 22 9.34 10.10 11.39
C VAL A 22 7.98 9.62 10.90
N ALA A 23 7.92 8.38 10.39
CA ALA A 23 6.72 7.79 9.82
C ALA A 23 5.54 7.83 10.80
N LEU A 24 4.41 8.35 10.32
CA LEU A 24 3.15 8.41 11.06
C LEU A 24 3.24 9.18 12.39
N THR A 25 4.24 10.05 12.54
CA THR A 25 4.32 11.00 13.65
C THR A 25 3.70 12.34 13.24
N PRO A 26 3.17 13.12 14.20
CA PRO A 26 2.67 14.46 13.93
C PRO A 26 3.79 15.50 13.72
N GLU A 27 5.05 15.13 13.99
CA GLU A 27 6.18 16.03 13.84
C GLU A 27 6.39 16.36 12.36
N PHE A 28 6.30 17.65 11.99
CA PHE A 28 6.36 18.14 10.60
C PHE A 28 5.28 17.61 9.64
N ALA A 29 4.23 16.96 10.15
CA ALA A 29 3.14 16.46 9.33
C ALA A 29 2.32 17.61 8.71
N ASP A 30 2.17 17.55 7.38
CA ASP A 30 1.44 18.50 6.54
C ASP A 30 0.24 17.85 5.80
N ALA A 31 -0.01 16.56 6.08
CA ALA A 31 -1.19 15.83 5.62
C ALA A 31 -1.71 14.88 6.72
N TRP A 32 -3.01 14.66 6.72
CA TRP A 32 -3.71 13.87 7.74
C TRP A 32 -4.75 12.99 7.06
N PHE A 33 -4.77 11.70 7.39
CA PHE A 33 -5.87 10.81 7.02
C PHE A 33 -6.87 10.70 8.15
N GLU A 34 -8.16 10.82 7.83
CA GLU A 34 -9.27 10.66 8.75
C GLU A 34 -9.95 9.32 8.47
N TRP A 35 -9.80 8.39 9.41
CA TRP A 35 -10.36 7.05 9.32
C TRP A 35 -11.51 6.90 10.31
N PRO A 36 -12.71 6.44 9.89
CA PRO A 36 -13.83 6.27 10.81
C PRO A 36 -13.51 5.20 11.85
N SER A 37 -13.59 5.58 13.13
CA SER A 37 -13.49 4.60 14.21
C SER A 37 -14.68 3.65 14.14
N ALA A 38 -14.47 2.40 14.54
CA ALA A 38 -15.55 1.44 14.75
C ALA A 38 -16.40 1.78 16.00
N ALA A 39 -15.98 2.74 16.81
CA ALA A 39 -16.73 3.20 17.98
C ALA A 39 -17.96 4.04 17.56
N GLU A 40 -19.08 3.84 18.27
CA GLU A 40 -20.36 4.54 18.02
C GLU A 40 -20.33 6.05 18.35
N ASP A 41 -19.20 6.57 18.83
CA ASP A 41 -19.03 7.97 19.23
C ASP A 41 -18.74 8.91 18.05
N GLY A 42 -18.64 8.37 16.83
CA GLY A 42 -18.31 9.15 15.63
C GLY A 42 -16.88 9.69 15.65
N GLN A 43 -16.00 9.16 16.50
CA GLN A 43 -14.62 9.58 16.58
C GLN A 43 -13.86 9.14 15.31
N MET A 44 -12.97 10.00 14.84
CA MET A 44 -12.10 9.70 13.69
C MET A 44 -10.70 9.38 14.21
N ILE A 45 -10.12 8.28 13.73
CA ILE A 45 -8.70 7.97 13.88
C ILE A 45 -7.95 8.88 12.91
N LYS A 46 -7.11 9.74 13.47
CA LYS A 46 -6.24 10.63 12.69
C LYS A 46 -4.87 10.01 12.51
N ILE A 47 -4.42 9.92 11.27
CA ILE A 47 -3.11 9.37 10.90
C ILE A 47 -2.30 10.50 10.24
N PRO A 48 -1.26 11.01 10.89
CA PRO A 48 -0.44 12.06 10.31
C PRO A 48 0.48 11.50 9.22
N ALA A 49 0.80 12.34 8.24
CA ALA A 49 1.65 12.00 7.11
C ALA A 49 2.34 13.25 6.55
N HIS A 50 3.27 13.00 5.62
CA HIS A 50 4.11 14.01 4.99
C HIS A 50 3.88 13.97 3.48
N ARG A 51 3.42 15.07 2.90
CA ARG A 51 3.13 15.20 1.46
C ARG A 51 4.34 14.85 0.62
N VAL A 52 5.55 15.22 1.05
CA VAL A 52 6.80 14.90 0.37
C VAL A 52 7.02 13.39 0.21
N VAL A 53 6.54 12.57 1.15
CA VAL A 53 6.63 11.11 1.07
C VAL A 53 5.44 10.53 0.29
N LEU A 54 4.23 11.07 0.52
CA LEU A 54 3.03 10.58 -0.16
C LEU A 54 3.09 10.79 -1.68
N CYS A 55 3.56 11.95 -2.13
CA CYS A 55 3.62 12.32 -3.56
C CYS A 55 4.64 11.52 -4.37
N GLU A 56 5.38 10.58 -3.75
CA GLU A 56 6.13 9.56 -4.49
C GLU A 56 5.19 8.60 -5.26
N THR A 57 3.91 8.54 -4.91
CA THR A 57 2.89 7.79 -5.66
C THR A 57 2.05 8.73 -6.53
N SER A 58 1.68 8.24 -7.72
CA SER A 58 0.85 9.03 -8.64
C SER A 58 -0.54 9.30 -8.05
N TYR A 59 -1.07 8.35 -7.27
CA TYR A 59 -2.35 8.44 -6.59
C TYR A 59 -2.41 9.65 -5.66
N PHE A 60 -1.47 9.75 -4.71
CA PHE A 60 -1.44 10.86 -3.77
C PHE A 60 -0.97 12.15 -4.43
N ALA A 61 0.00 12.09 -5.35
CA ALA A 61 0.42 13.27 -6.10
C ALA A 61 -0.75 13.93 -6.82
N THR A 62 -1.61 13.13 -7.47
CA THR A 62 -2.81 13.62 -8.16
C THR A 62 -3.83 14.17 -7.17
N MET A 63 -4.15 13.41 -6.11
CA MET A 63 -5.12 13.83 -5.07
C MET A 63 -4.72 15.13 -4.37
N LEU A 64 -3.42 15.28 -4.09
CA LEU A 64 -2.86 16.42 -3.37
C LEU A 64 -2.50 17.57 -4.32
N SER A 65 -2.57 17.36 -5.64
CA SER A 65 -2.36 18.40 -6.64
C SER A 65 -3.63 19.23 -6.86
N GLY A 66 -3.45 20.53 -7.10
CA GLY A 66 -4.51 21.40 -7.58
C GLY A 66 -5.24 22.21 -6.51
N ARG A 67 -6.47 22.62 -6.83
CA ARG A 67 -7.31 23.56 -6.05
C ARG A 67 -8.38 22.86 -5.20
N PHE A 68 -8.31 21.53 -5.09
CA PHE A 68 -9.25 20.76 -4.28
C PHE A 68 -8.96 20.95 -2.78
N ARG A 69 -9.90 20.54 -1.91
CA ARG A 69 -9.77 20.75 -0.45
C ARG A 69 -8.53 20.05 0.11
N GLU A 70 -8.18 18.94 -0.51
CA GLU A 70 -7.04 18.07 -0.29
C GLU A 70 -5.69 18.73 -0.68
N GLY A 71 -5.72 19.80 -1.48
CA GLY A 71 -4.53 20.57 -1.87
C GLY A 71 -4.11 21.67 -0.88
N SER A 72 -4.86 21.87 0.21
CA SER A 72 -4.56 22.89 1.22
C SER A 72 -3.35 22.55 2.10
N GLU A 73 -2.77 23.56 2.78
CA GLU A 73 -1.56 23.43 3.61
C GLU A 73 -1.69 22.42 4.77
N ASN A 74 -2.92 22.08 5.18
CA ASN A 74 -3.22 21.04 6.16
C ASN A 74 -4.25 20.07 5.58
N ALA A 75 -3.84 19.34 4.55
CA ALA A 75 -4.72 18.42 3.83
C ALA A 75 -5.31 17.37 4.78
N SER A 76 -6.64 17.33 4.88
CA SER A 76 -7.37 16.27 5.59
C SER A 76 -8.07 15.38 4.57
N LEU A 77 -7.67 14.12 4.54
CA LEU A 77 -8.08 13.13 3.55
C LEU A 77 -9.03 12.12 4.21
N SER A 78 -10.28 12.09 3.77
CA SER A 78 -11.26 11.15 4.29
C SER A 78 -11.01 9.74 3.74
N MET A 79 -10.89 8.76 4.64
CA MET A 79 -10.74 7.35 4.31
C MET A 79 -12.03 6.55 4.46
N ALA A 80 -13.18 7.24 4.58
CA ALA A 80 -14.47 6.60 4.80
C ALA A 80 -14.85 5.60 3.70
N GLY A 81 -14.46 5.86 2.44
CA GLY A 81 -14.68 4.92 1.33
C GLY A 81 -13.94 3.60 1.53
N MET A 82 -12.62 3.67 1.80
CA MET A 82 -11.82 2.46 2.06
C MET A 82 -12.29 1.70 3.29
N ALA A 83 -12.69 2.41 4.35
CA ALA A 83 -13.25 1.77 5.54
C ALA A 83 -14.61 1.09 5.25
N ALA A 84 -15.46 1.72 4.44
CA ALA A 84 -16.74 1.13 4.02
C ALA A 84 -16.56 -0.12 3.13
N ASP A 85 -15.47 -0.16 2.37
CA ASP A 85 -15.06 -1.34 1.58
C ASP A 85 -14.47 -2.47 2.44
N GLY A 86 -14.44 -2.30 3.77
CA GLY A 86 -13.99 -3.30 4.73
C GLY A 86 -12.48 -3.37 4.90
N MET A 87 -11.73 -2.36 4.41
CA MET A 87 -10.29 -2.31 4.59
C MET A 87 -9.95 -2.05 6.07
N ASP A 88 -8.82 -2.60 6.52
CA ASP A 88 -8.36 -2.44 7.89
C ASP A 88 -7.39 -1.26 8.04
N VAL A 89 -7.53 -0.50 9.13
CA VAL A 89 -6.72 0.68 9.40
C VAL A 89 -5.25 0.33 9.68
N GLU A 90 -4.97 -0.82 10.29
CA GLU A 90 -3.59 -1.23 10.58
C GLU A 90 -2.89 -1.74 9.32
N VAL A 91 -3.63 -2.35 8.39
CA VAL A 91 -3.15 -2.64 7.03
C VAL A 91 -2.81 -1.33 6.29
N PHE A 92 -3.65 -0.28 6.43
CA PHE A 92 -3.36 1.04 5.87
C PHE A 92 -2.11 1.68 6.47
N ARG A 93 -1.94 1.61 7.81
CA ARG A 93 -0.71 2.06 8.46
C ARG A 93 0.52 1.32 7.95
N ALA A 94 0.40 0.02 7.65
CA ALA A 94 1.51 -0.74 7.09
C ALA A 94 1.85 -0.34 5.65
N ALA A 95 0.86 -0.04 4.82
CA ALA A 95 1.08 0.49 3.47
C ALA A 95 1.80 1.85 3.53
N LEU A 96 1.38 2.74 4.43
CA LEU A 96 2.07 3.99 4.67
C LEU A 96 3.49 3.76 5.22
N MET A 97 3.67 2.88 6.22
CA MET A 97 5.01 2.58 6.74
C MET A 97 5.96 2.04 5.66
N TRP A 98 5.43 1.26 4.71
CA TRP A 98 6.18 0.83 3.54
C TRP A 98 6.62 2.02 2.65
N LEU A 99 5.76 3.02 2.42
CA LEU A 99 6.13 4.22 1.67
C LEU A 99 7.33 4.96 2.29
N TYR A 100 7.39 5.02 3.63
CA TYR A 100 8.48 5.70 4.33
C TYR A 100 9.78 4.90 4.33
N THR A 101 9.69 3.57 4.44
CA THR A 101 10.85 2.75 4.83
C THR A 101 11.27 1.73 3.79
N GLY A 102 10.37 1.34 2.88
CA GLY A 102 10.55 0.18 2.00
C GLY A 102 10.86 -1.12 2.75
N CYS A 103 10.51 -1.21 4.04
CA CYS A 103 10.95 -2.30 4.91
C CYS A 103 10.05 -3.54 4.77
N ARG A 104 10.61 -4.61 4.18
CA ARG A 104 9.88 -5.87 3.95
C ARG A 104 9.66 -6.70 5.22
N ALA A 105 10.44 -6.45 6.28
CA ALA A 105 10.40 -7.26 7.50
C ALA A 105 9.03 -7.18 8.22
N GLN A 106 8.36 -6.03 8.16
CA GLN A 106 7.01 -5.86 8.71
C GLN A 106 5.98 -6.68 7.91
N LEU A 107 6.14 -6.74 6.59
CA LEU A 107 5.22 -7.46 5.70
C LEU A 107 5.38 -8.98 5.84
N ASP A 108 6.61 -9.47 6.00
CA ASP A 108 6.89 -10.89 6.22
C ASP A 108 6.30 -11.42 7.56
N ALA A 109 5.93 -10.53 8.50
CA ALA A 109 5.33 -10.88 9.79
C ALA A 109 3.79 -10.88 9.77
N MET A 110 3.17 -10.43 8.67
CA MET A 110 1.72 -10.34 8.55
C MET A 110 1.06 -11.71 8.34
N ALA A 111 -0.17 -11.84 8.82
CA ALA A 111 -1.01 -12.98 8.52
C ALA A 111 -1.45 -12.99 7.05
N PHE A 112 -1.84 -14.16 6.55
CA PHE A 112 -2.24 -14.34 5.15
C PHE A 112 -3.31 -13.34 4.68
N ASN A 113 -4.38 -13.20 5.45
CA ASN A 113 -5.46 -12.24 5.15
C ASN A 113 -4.97 -10.80 5.12
N GLN A 114 -4.08 -10.41 6.04
CA GLN A 114 -3.51 -9.06 6.05
C GLN A 114 -2.64 -8.79 4.81
N VAL A 115 -1.90 -9.78 4.30
CA VAL A 115 -1.13 -9.64 3.05
C VAL A 115 -2.05 -9.54 1.83
N VAL A 116 -3.18 -10.25 1.83
CA VAL A 116 -4.22 -10.11 0.81
C VAL A 116 -4.81 -8.70 0.82
N ASP A 117 -5.24 -8.21 1.97
CA ASP A 117 -5.80 -6.87 2.11
C ASP A 117 -4.77 -5.80 1.73
N LEU A 118 -3.50 -6.00 2.11
CA LEU A 118 -2.41 -5.11 1.74
C LEU A 118 -2.15 -5.10 0.23
N LEU A 119 -2.27 -6.23 -0.46
CA LEU A 119 -2.15 -6.29 -1.91
C LEU A 119 -3.24 -5.47 -2.60
N VAL A 120 -4.50 -5.65 -2.18
CA VAL A 120 -5.64 -4.89 -2.73
C VAL A 120 -5.43 -3.39 -2.48
N MET A 121 -5.02 -3.02 -1.27
CA MET A 121 -4.72 -1.64 -0.92
C MET A 121 -3.57 -1.06 -1.73
N ALA A 122 -2.49 -1.82 -1.89
CA ALA A 122 -1.33 -1.41 -2.66
C ALA A 122 -1.71 -1.16 -4.12
N ASN A 123 -2.59 -1.97 -4.70
CA ASN A 123 -3.10 -1.74 -6.05
C ASN A 123 -3.92 -0.43 -6.11
N MET A 124 -4.85 -0.22 -5.18
CA MET A 124 -5.68 0.99 -5.14
C MET A 124 -4.88 2.29 -4.98
N LEU A 125 -3.77 2.24 -4.23
CA LEU A 125 -2.90 3.38 -3.94
C LEU A 125 -1.76 3.56 -4.97
N ASP A 126 -1.73 2.75 -6.03
CA ASP A 126 -0.69 2.74 -7.05
C ASP A 126 0.73 2.52 -6.46
N LEU A 127 0.86 1.51 -5.60
CA LEU A 127 2.10 1.12 -4.92
C LEU A 127 2.74 -0.10 -5.60
N GLU A 128 3.14 0.01 -6.88
CA GLU A 128 3.62 -1.11 -7.70
C GLU A 128 4.69 -2.00 -7.01
N ARG A 129 5.66 -1.38 -6.32
CA ARG A 129 6.71 -2.12 -5.59
C ARG A 129 6.13 -2.93 -4.45
N LEU A 130 5.12 -2.41 -3.76
CA LEU A 130 4.42 -3.11 -2.68
C LEU A 130 3.57 -4.25 -3.25
N VAL A 131 2.84 -4.00 -4.34
CA VAL A 131 2.09 -5.02 -5.09
C VAL A 131 3.00 -6.22 -5.41
N THR A 132 4.16 -5.96 -6.00
CA THR A 132 5.15 -7.01 -6.34
C THR A 132 5.60 -7.81 -5.11
N VAL A 133 5.84 -7.13 -3.99
CA VAL A 133 6.29 -7.77 -2.75
C VAL A 133 5.18 -8.64 -2.14
N CYS A 134 3.95 -8.14 -2.07
CA CYS A 134 2.79 -8.89 -1.58
C CYS A 134 2.52 -10.12 -2.45
N THR A 135 2.51 -9.98 -3.78
CA THR A 135 2.37 -11.10 -4.73
C THR A 135 3.45 -12.16 -4.54
N THR A 136 4.69 -11.74 -4.29
CA THR A 136 5.79 -12.66 -4.00
C THR A 136 5.58 -13.43 -2.68
N ILE A 137 5.04 -12.77 -1.65
CA ILE A 137 4.71 -13.42 -0.37
C ILE A 137 3.59 -14.44 -0.58
N LEU A 138 2.49 -14.02 -1.23
CA LEU A 138 1.33 -14.88 -1.48
C LEU A 138 1.69 -16.08 -2.36
N SER A 139 2.52 -15.91 -3.38
CA SER A 139 2.99 -17.01 -4.24
C SER A 139 3.76 -18.07 -3.46
N LYS A 140 4.55 -17.69 -2.46
CA LYS A 140 5.24 -18.65 -1.57
C LYS A 140 4.25 -19.40 -0.68
N ILE A 141 3.22 -18.71 -0.20
CA ILE A 141 2.14 -19.32 0.60
C ILE A 141 1.37 -20.33 -0.26
N VAL A 142 0.94 -19.93 -1.46
CA VAL A 142 0.25 -20.80 -2.43
C VAL A 142 1.08 -22.04 -2.76
N ALA A 143 2.37 -21.88 -3.07
CA ALA A 143 3.25 -22.99 -3.42
C ALA A 143 3.45 -24.02 -2.29
N SER A 144 3.25 -23.62 -1.03
CA SER A 144 3.42 -24.47 0.14
C SER A 144 2.11 -24.91 0.79
N SER A 145 0.99 -24.29 0.45
CA SER A 145 -0.33 -24.55 1.02
C SER A 145 -1.04 -25.71 0.32
N LYS A 146 -1.79 -26.49 1.12
CA LYS A 146 -2.79 -27.46 0.63
C LYS A 146 -4.23 -27.03 0.95
N SER A 147 -4.39 -25.85 1.56
CA SER A 147 -5.71 -25.34 1.91
C SER A 147 -6.40 -24.81 0.66
N LEU A 148 -7.55 -25.39 0.33
CA LEU A 148 -8.37 -24.95 -0.81
C LEU A 148 -8.82 -23.49 -0.63
N GLU A 149 -9.14 -23.08 0.60
CA GLU A 149 -9.53 -21.71 0.93
C GLU A 149 -8.44 -20.69 0.55
N VAL A 150 -7.19 -20.96 0.91
CA VAL A 150 -6.04 -20.11 0.56
C VAL A 150 -5.88 -20.00 -0.96
N LEU A 151 -6.02 -21.12 -1.67
CA LEU A 151 -5.91 -21.16 -3.13
C LEU A 151 -7.03 -20.36 -3.80
N THR A 152 -8.28 -20.54 -3.35
CA THR A 152 -9.45 -19.80 -3.86
C THR A 152 -9.29 -18.30 -3.64
N VAL A 153 -8.94 -17.87 -2.42
CA VAL A 153 -8.74 -16.44 -2.14
C VAL A 153 -7.63 -15.85 -3.00
N CYS A 154 -6.49 -16.54 -3.14
CA CYS A 154 -5.41 -16.04 -4.00
C CYS A 154 -5.81 -15.95 -5.47
N HIS A 155 -6.59 -16.92 -5.96
CA HIS A 155 -7.12 -16.90 -7.32
C HIS A 155 -8.06 -15.70 -7.52
N ASP A 156 -9.03 -15.51 -6.62
CA ASP A 156 -9.99 -14.41 -6.70
C ASP A 156 -9.32 -13.04 -6.65
N VAL A 157 -8.29 -12.90 -5.81
CA VAL A 157 -7.52 -11.64 -5.70
C VAL A 157 -6.67 -11.41 -6.95
N ALA A 158 -6.02 -12.45 -7.48
CA ALA A 158 -5.25 -12.34 -8.71
C ALA A 158 -6.12 -11.88 -9.89
N GLU A 159 -7.32 -12.46 -10.03
CA GLU A 159 -8.27 -12.07 -11.08
C GLU A 159 -8.69 -10.60 -10.96
N ARG A 160 -8.81 -10.06 -9.74
CA ARG A 160 -9.19 -8.66 -9.49
C ARG A 160 -8.05 -7.67 -9.66
N CYS A 161 -6.82 -8.06 -9.34
CA CYS A 161 -5.66 -7.18 -9.47
C CYS A 161 -5.09 -7.17 -10.90
N VAL A 162 -5.24 -8.23 -11.69
CA VAL A 162 -4.70 -8.33 -13.06
C VAL A 162 -5.52 -7.55 -14.09
N VAL A 163 -6.82 -7.28 -13.84
CA VAL A 163 -7.64 -6.48 -14.78
C VAL A 163 -7.23 -5.02 -14.87
N ASP A 164 -6.42 -4.49 -13.94
CA ASP A 164 -6.02 -3.08 -13.96
C ASP A 164 -4.91 -2.79 -15.00
N GLU A 165 -4.00 -3.73 -15.24
CA GLU A 165 -2.93 -3.57 -16.24
C GLU A 165 -3.44 -3.59 -17.70
N THR A 166 -4.62 -4.17 -17.95
CA THR A 166 -5.17 -4.28 -19.32
C THR A 166 -5.99 -3.07 -19.76
N ILE A 167 -6.35 -2.17 -18.84
CA ILE A 167 -7.05 -0.92 -19.18
C ILE A 167 -6.06 0.23 -19.48
N GLY A 168 -4.81 0.15 -18.98
CA GLY A 168 -3.75 1.14 -19.21
C GLY A 168 -3.05 1.08 -20.57
N CYS A 169 -3.24 0.02 -21.37
CA CYS A 169 -2.52 -0.16 -22.65
C CYS A 169 -3.35 0.08 -23.93
N ARG A 170 -4.57 0.67 -23.83
CA ARG A 170 -5.43 0.90 -25.01
C ARG A 170 -5.57 2.38 -25.40
N GLY A 171 -4.47 3.13 -25.31
CA GLY A 171 -4.44 4.55 -25.66
C GLY A 171 -3.13 5.03 -26.26
N MET A 172 -2.40 4.23 -27.04
CA MET A 172 -1.18 4.71 -27.70
C MET A 172 -0.85 3.98 -29.03
N THR A 173 -1.85 3.79 -29.88
CA THR A 173 -1.74 3.57 -31.34
C THR A 173 -3.05 4.13 -31.91
N ASP A 174 -3.12 5.27 -32.60
CA ASP A 174 -2.38 5.61 -33.81
C ASP A 174 -2.22 7.13 -33.94
N GLY A 175 -1.00 7.58 -34.19
CA GLY A 175 -0.78 8.70 -35.09
C GLY A 175 -0.82 8.17 -36.51
N GLY A 176 -1.70 8.73 -37.35
CA GLY A 176 -1.78 8.38 -38.77
C GLY A 176 -2.90 9.15 -39.46
N GLU A 177 -2.50 10.25 -40.11
CA GLU A 177 -3.06 10.85 -41.34
C GLU A 177 -4.59 10.90 -41.50
N TRP A 178 -5.17 12.11 -41.49
CA TRP A 178 -5.73 12.84 -42.65
C TRP A 178 -5.90 14.32 -42.29
#